data_AF-A0A7V2REZ8-F1
#
_entry.id   AF-A0A7V2REZ8-F1
#
_cell.length_a   1.000
_cell.length_b   1.000
_cell.length_c   1.000
_cell.angle_alpha   90.00
_cell.angle_beta   90.00
_cell.angle_gamma   90.00
#
_symmetry.space_group_name_H-M   'P 1'
#
loop_
_entity.id
_entity.type
_entity.pdbx_description
1 polymer ?
#
loop_
_entity_poly.entity_id
_entity_poly.type
_entity_poly.pdbx_seq_one_letter_code
_entity_poly.pdbx_strand_id
1 'polypeptide(L)' 'EDAAESREDITPYWRTIKAGGKLNEKFPGGAAAQAEKLIAEGHVIEPGRGKQPPKVKDFESKLLEL' A
#
# COMPACT_ATOMS: atom_id res chain seq x y z
N GLU A 1 -20.99 23.60 9.98
CA GLU A 1 -21.32 22.44 9.13
C GLU A 1 -20.20 21.43 9.31
N ASP A 2 -20.61 20.17 9.49
CA ASP A 2 -19.85 18.92 9.56
C ASP A 2 -18.69 18.75 10.57
N ALA A 3 -19.06 18.22 11.73
CA ALA A 3 -18.17 17.54 12.66
C ALA A 3 -17.83 16.14 12.10
N ALA A 4 -16.74 16.04 11.33
CA ALA A 4 -16.13 14.77 10.93
C ALA A 4 -15.02 14.38 11.92
N GLU A 5 -15.33 14.29 13.21
CA GLU A 5 -14.41 13.75 14.21
C GLU A 5 -14.85 12.34 14.64
N SER A 6 -13.86 11.46 14.77
CA SER A 6 -13.93 10.14 15.41
C SER A 6 -14.55 9.00 14.61
N ARG A 7 -13.84 8.54 13.58
CA ARG A 7 -13.86 7.11 13.21
C ARG A 7 -12.44 6.67 12.91
N GLU A 8 -11.74 6.26 13.97
CA GLU A 8 -10.66 5.28 13.89
C GLU A 8 -9.56 5.64 12.88
N ASP A 9 -8.60 6.47 13.31
CA ASP A 9 -7.30 6.71 12.65
C ASP A 9 -6.43 5.42 12.55
N ILE A 10 -7.05 4.25 12.46
CA ILE A 10 -6.40 2.99 12.18
C ILE A 10 -5.99 3.08 10.72
N THR A 11 -4.74 3.51 10.51
CA THR A 11 -4.12 3.45 9.20
C THR A 11 -4.23 2.02 8.71
N PRO A 12 -4.93 1.77 7.59
CA PRO A 12 -5.16 0.41 7.14
C PRO A 12 -3.81 -0.25 6.88
N TYR A 13 -3.65 -1.49 7.36
CA TYR A 13 -2.36 -2.18 7.30
C TYR A 13 -1.78 -2.24 5.87
N TRP A 14 -2.64 -2.27 4.84
CA TRP A 14 -2.25 -2.35 3.44
C TRP A 14 -1.65 -1.05 2.87
N ARG A 15 -1.83 0.10 3.54
CA ARG A 15 -1.12 1.34 3.21
C ARG A 15 0.34 1.34 3.68
N THR A 16 0.71 0.44 4.58
CA THR A 16 2.08 0.32 5.06
C THR A 16 2.90 -0.49 4.08
N ILE A 17 3.85 0.15 3.41
CA ILE A 17 4.66 -0.44 2.33
C ILE A 17 6.14 -0.40 2.76
N LYS A 18 6.94 -1.41 2.37
CA LYS A 18 8.38 -1.40 2.67
C LYS A 18 9.10 -0.33 1.86
N ALA A 19 10.29 0.02 2.34
CA ALA A 19 11.25 0.87 1.63
C ALA A 19 11.40 0.44 0.16
N GLY A 20 11.28 1.43 -0.75
CA GLY A 20 11.27 1.21 -2.20
C GLY A 20 9.93 0.70 -2.76
N GLY A 21 8.82 0.93 -2.05
CA GLY A 21 7.47 0.57 -2.48
C GLY A 21 7.17 -0.94 -2.45
N LYS A 22 8.00 -1.76 -1.79
CA LYS A 22 7.83 -3.22 -1.77
C LYS A 22 6.66 -3.65 -0.88
N LEU A 23 5.80 -4.52 -1.38
CA LEU A 23 4.68 -5.05 -0.61
C LEU A 23 5.16 -6.01 0.48
N ASN A 24 4.39 -6.08 1.56
CA ASN A 24 4.72 -6.85 2.74
C ASN A 24 4.07 -8.24 2.66
N GLU A 25 4.88 -9.25 2.41
CA GLU A 25 4.45 -10.66 2.38
C GLU A 25 3.94 -11.18 3.74
N LYS A 26 4.23 -10.44 4.81
CA LYS A 26 3.80 -10.75 6.18
C LYS A 26 2.36 -10.33 6.51
N PHE A 27 1.67 -9.62 5.60
CA PHE A 27 0.27 -9.25 5.83
C PHE A 27 -0.69 -10.42 5.63
N PRO A 28 -1.89 -10.37 6.25
CA PRO A 28 -2.92 -11.35 5.98
C PRO A 28 -3.27 -11.34 4.48
N GLY A 29 -3.19 -12.50 3.82
CA GLY A 29 -3.33 -12.63 2.37
C GLY A 29 -2.06 -12.30 1.57
N GLY A 30 -0.95 -12.03 2.25
CA GLY A 30 0.36 -11.78 1.65
C GLY A 30 0.43 -10.51 0.82
N ALA A 31 1.48 -10.43 0.01
CA ALA A 31 1.70 -9.27 -0.86
C ALA A 31 0.63 -9.14 -1.95
N ALA A 32 -0.02 -10.23 -2.36
CA ALA A 32 -1.09 -10.21 -3.36
C ALA A 32 -2.36 -9.52 -2.83
N ALA A 33 -2.82 -9.84 -1.62
CA ALA A 33 -3.98 -9.17 -1.03
C ALA A 33 -3.71 -7.68 -0.81
N GLN A 34 -2.49 -7.32 -0.38
CA GLN A 34 -2.09 -5.92 -0.28
C GLN A 34 -2.13 -5.23 -1.65
N ALA A 35 -1.63 -5.89 -2.70
CA ALA A 35 -1.65 -5.39 -4.07
C ALA A 35 -3.07 -5.09 -4.54
N GLU A 36 -4.02 -6.01 -4.33
CA GLU A 36 -5.41 -5.83 -4.74
C GLU A 36 -6.06 -4.61 -4.07
N LYS A 37 -5.79 -4.38 -2.78
CA LYS A 37 -6.30 -3.20 -2.06
C LYS A 37 -5.73 -1.90 -2.61
N LEU A 38 -4.44 -1.88 -2.90
CA LEU A 38 -3.77 -0.72 -3.47
C LEU A 38 -4.24 -0.46 -4.92
N ILE A 39 -4.46 -1.51 -5.72
CA ILE A 39 -5.06 -1.41 -7.06
C ILE A 39 -6.47 -0.84 -7.00
N ALA A 40 -7.27 -1.27 -6.01
CA ALA A 40 -8.60 -0.73 -5.79
C ALA A 40 -8.59 0.75 -5.38
N GLU A 41 -7.54 1.22 -4.69
CA GLU A 41 -7.29 2.65 -4.44
C GLU A 41 -6.75 3.40 -5.68
N GLY A 42 -6.40 2.70 -6.77
CA GLY A 42 -5.87 3.28 -8.00
C GLY A 42 -4.34 3.27 -8.10
N HIS A 43 -3.64 2.58 -7.20
CA HIS A 43 -2.20 2.38 -7.30
C HIS A 43 -1.86 1.28 -8.30
N VAL A 44 -0.79 1.48 -9.06
CA VAL A 44 -0.28 0.47 -9.98
C VAL A 44 0.72 -0.42 -9.25
N ILE A 45 0.53 -1.74 -9.30
CA ILE A 45 1.47 -2.69 -8.70
C ILE A 45 2.32 -3.31 -9.79
N GLU A 46 3.64 -3.21 -9.65
CA GLU A 46 4.58 -3.97 -10.45
C GLU A 46 4.81 -5.34 -9.82
N PRO A 47 4.53 -6.43 -10.54
CA PRO A 47 4.84 -7.76 -10.07
C PRO A 47 6.34 -7.89 -9.85
N GLY A 48 6.72 -8.53 -8.75
CA GLY A 48 8.12 -8.80 -8.45
C GLY A 48 8.71 -9.77 -9.46
N ARG A 49 9.94 -9.54 -9.90
CA ARG A 49 10.62 -10.42 -10.85
C ARG A 49 11.44 -11.47 -10.11
N GLY A 50 11.12 -12.76 -10.33
CA GLY A 50 11.80 -13.89 -9.70
C GLY A 50 11.48 -14.00 -8.22
N LYS A 51 12.49 -13.82 -7.36
CA LYS A 51 12.39 -13.92 -5.89
C LYS A 51 12.08 -12.59 -5.19
N GLN A 52 11.79 -11.55 -5.96
CA GLN A 52 11.49 -10.23 -5.42
C GLN A 52 9.99 -10.11 -5.13
N PRO A 53 9.59 -9.47 -4.02
CA PRO A 53 8.19 -9.18 -3.76
C PRO A 53 7.65 -8.14 -4.76
N PRO A 54 6.33 -8.15 -5.06
CA PRO A 54 5.70 -7.11 -5.84
C PRO A 54 5.82 -5.74 -5.15
N LYS A 55 5.80 -4.67 -5.92
CA LYS A 55 6.01 -3.30 -5.43
C LYS A 55 5.04 -2.32 -6.07
N VAL A 56 4.70 -1.25 -5.37
CA VAL A 56 3.90 -0.16 -5.90
C VAL A 56 4.73 0.65 -6.88
N LYS A 57 4.27 0.72 -8.13
CA LYS A 57 4.76 1.65 -9.14
C LYS A 57 4.35 3.06 -8.72
N ASP A 58 5.26 4.02 -8.82
CA ASP A 58 5.04 5.42 -8.42
C ASP A 58 4.93 5.67 -6.90
N PHE A 59 5.36 4.71 -6.05
CA PHE A 59 5.39 4.92 -4.60
C PHE A 59 6.22 6.14 -4.18
N GLU A 60 7.36 6.36 -4.84
CA GLU A 60 8.28 7.46 -4.52
C GLU A 60 7.65 8.84 -4.80
N SER A 61 6.80 8.95 -5.82
CA SER A 61 6.09 10.18 -6.17
C SER A 61 5.00 10.56 -5.16
N LYS A 62 4.47 9.57 -4.42
CA LYS A 62 3.43 9.76 -3.40
C LYS A 62 3.99 9.86 -1.98
N LEU A 63 5.28 9.56 -1.77
CA LEU A 63 5.94 9.67 -0.47
C LEU A 63 6.30 11.13 -0.12
N LEU A 64 6.34 12.01 -1.12
CA LEU A 64 6.76 13.40 -0.97
C LEU A 64 5.56 14.36 -0.91
N GLU A 65 4.81 14.33 0.20
CA GLU A 65 4.03 15.50 0.61
C GLU A 65 4.00 15.55 2.14
N LEU A 66 5.04 16.18 2.70
CA LEU A 66 5.11 16.61 4.11
C LEU A 66 5.93 17.90 4.20
#